data_AF-A0A319DXM0-F1
#
_entry.id   AF-A0A319DXM0-F1
#
_cell.length_a   1.000
_cell.length_b   1.000
_cell.length_c   1.000
_cell.angle_alpha   90.00
_cell.angle_beta   90.00
_cell.angle_gamma   90.00
#
_symmetry.space_group_name_H-M   'P 1'
#
loop_
_entity.id
_entity.type
_entity.pdbx_description
1 polymer ?
#
loop_
_entity_poly.entity_id
_entity_poly.type
_entity_poly.pdbx_seq_one_letter_code
_entity_poly.pdbx_strand_id
1 'polypeptide(L)' 'RVARACDQCRHRKSRCDSEQPACTPCRSAGRSCSYRTGGQHRGLQAGYVRSL' A
#
# COMPACT_ATOMS: atom_id res chain seq x y z
N ARG A 1 11.60 -10.80 13.27
CA ARG A 1 11.49 -10.35 11.85
C ARG A 1 10.17 -9.59 11.73
N VAL A 2 10.17 -8.26 11.54
CA VAL A 2 8.92 -7.50 11.34
C VAL A 2 8.50 -7.66 9.89
N ALA A 3 7.44 -8.42 9.64
CA ALA A 3 6.85 -8.53 8.30
C ALA A 3 6.21 -7.20 7.91
N ARG A 4 6.32 -6.83 6.62
CA ARG A 4 5.77 -5.57 6.11
C ARG A 4 4.24 -5.67 6.09
N ALA A 5 3.59 -5.09 7.09
CA ALA A 5 2.14 -5.00 7.10
C ALA A 5 1.60 -4.17 5.92
N CYS A 6 0.50 -4.63 5.33
CA CYS A 6 -0.28 -3.88 4.34
C CYS A 6 -0.83 -2.58 4.94
N ASP A 7 -1.27 -1.63 4.10
CA ASP A 7 -1.77 -0.34 4.57
C ASP A 7 -2.97 -0.48 5.50
N GLN A 8 -3.85 -1.44 5.23
CA GLN A 8 -5.03 -1.69 6.08
C GLN A 8 -4.62 -2.19 7.47
N CYS A 9 -3.69 -3.15 7.53
CA CYS A 9 -3.20 -3.64 8.81
C CYS A 9 -2.40 -2.57 9.56
N ARG A 10 -1.63 -1.73 8.84
CA ARG A 10 -0.92 -0.59 9.42
C ARG A 10 -1.88 0.43 10.02
N HIS A 11 -2.91 0.83 9.31
CA HIS A 11 -3.91 1.80 9.78
C HIS A 11 -4.67 1.24 10.99
N ARG A 12 -4.98 -0.06 10.97
CA ARG A 12 -5.67 -0.73 12.07
C ARG A 12 -4.76 -1.18 13.21
N LYS A 13 -3.45 -0.98 13.10
CA LYS A 13 -2.44 -1.49 14.06
C LYS A 13 -2.64 -2.99 14.37
N SER A 14 -3.05 -3.75 13.35
CA SER A 14 -3.35 -5.18 13.46
C SER A 14 -2.19 -6.01 12.91
N ARG A 15 -2.07 -7.26 13.38
CA ARG A 15 -1.09 -8.20 12.82
C ARG A 15 -1.42 -8.45 11.34
N CYS A 16 -0.37 -8.45 10.51
CA CYS A 16 -0.50 -8.68 9.09
C CYS A 16 0.34 -9.90 8.71
N ASP A 17 -0.34 -10.89 8.14
CA ASP A 17 0.28 -12.16 7.75
C ASP A 17 1.06 -12.05 6.44
N SER A 18 1.03 -10.88 5.79
CA SER A 18 1.74 -10.58 4.53
C SER A 18 1.46 -11.58 3.40
N GLU A 19 0.35 -12.33 3.48
CA GLU A 19 -0.09 -13.25 2.42
C GLU A 19 -0.40 -12.46 1.12
N GLN A 20 -0.01 -13.04 -0.02
CA GLN A 20 -0.34 -12.55 -1.36
C GLN A 20 -1.42 -13.45 -1.98
N PRO A 21 -2.42 -12.90 -2.68
CA PRO A 21 -2.57 -11.51 -3.11
C PRO A 21 -3.15 -10.55 -2.05
N ALA A 22 -3.74 -11.07 -0.98
CA ALA A 22 -4.31 -10.28 0.10
C ALA A 22 -4.08 -10.94 1.47
N CYS A 23 -3.80 -10.10 2.48
CA CYS A 23 -3.59 -10.53 3.85
C CYS A 23 -4.83 -11.25 4.42
N THR A 24 -4.68 -12.27 5.26
CA THR A 24 -5.81 -12.99 5.89
C THR A 24 -6.84 -12.05 6.52
N PRO A 25 -6.46 -11.06 7.36
CA PRO A 25 -7.44 -10.14 7.93
C PRO A 25 -8.12 -9.23 6.89
N CYS A 26 -7.44 -8.91 5.79
CA CYS A 26 -8.00 -8.14 4.69
C CYS A 26 -9.04 -8.96 3.91
N ARG A 27 -8.71 -10.24 3.66
CA ARG A 27 -9.56 -11.21 2.96
C ARG A 27 -10.82 -11.52 3.77
N SER A 28 -10.67 -11.80 5.06
CA SER A 28 -11.81 -12.02 5.96
C SER A 28 -12.68 -10.78 6.13
N ALA A 29 -12.10 -9.58 6.07
CA ALA A 29 -12.85 -8.33 6.11
C ALA A 29 -13.48 -7.94 4.77
N GLY A 30 -13.17 -8.65 3.67
CA GLY A 30 -13.62 -8.31 2.32
C GLY A 30 -13.11 -6.95 1.81
N ARG A 31 -11.90 -6.54 2.21
CA ARG A 31 -11.35 -5.21 1.90
C ARG A 31 -10.14 -5.30 0.97
N SER A 32 -9.95 -4.25 0.19
CA SER A 32 -8.78 -4.07 -0.67
C SER A 32 -7.50 -4.11 0.16
N CYS A 33 -6.66 -5.12 -0.10
CA CYS A 33 -5.34 -5.24 0.51
C CYS A 33 -4.32 -4.57 -0.40
N SER A 34 -3.86 -3.40 0.00
CA SER A 34 -2.75 -2.71 -0.66
C SER A 34 -1.53 -2.81 0.21
N TYR A 35 -0.44 -3.31 -0.35
CA TYR A 35 0.89 -3.10 0.20
C TYR A 35 1.45 -1.94 -0.61
N ARG A 36 1.55 -0.74 -0.02
CA ARG A 36 2.11 0.45 -0.67
C ARG A 36 3.55 0.23 -1.13
N THR A 37 3.79 -0.55 -2.17
CA THR A 37 5.04 -0.59 -2.93
C THR A 37 5.09 0.76 -3.63
N GLY A 38 5.92 1.67 -3.12
CA GLY A 38 5.98 3.06 -3.58
C GLY A 38 6.47 3.18 -5.01
N GLY A 39 5.59 2.90 -5.96
CA GLY A 39 5.84 3.04 -7.38
C GLY A 39 4.51 3.28 -8.04
N GLN A 40 4.39 4.47 -8.64
CA GLN A 40 3.35 4.83 -9.60
C GLN A 40 2.02 5.19 -8.95
N HIS A 41 1.86 6.48 -8.67
CA HIS A 41 0.69 7.37 -8.88
C HIS A 41 1.11 8.67 -8.17
N ARG A 42 1.64 9.68 -8.82
CA ARG A 42 1.15 10.34 -10.03
C ARG A 42 2.34 10.71 -10.92
N GLY A 43 2.13 10.73 -12.23
CA GLY A 43 3.16 11.16 -13.18
C GLY A 43 3.84 12.44 -12.74
N LEU A 44 5.11 12.59 -13.12
CA LEU A 44 5.75 13.90 -13.14
C LEU A 44 4.71 14.91 -13.63
N GLN A 45 4.47 15.99 -12.89
CA GLN A 45 3.79 17.14 -13.47
C GLN A 45 4.67 17.58 -14.65
N ALA A 46 4.29 17.17 -15.86
CA ALA A 46 4.98 17.44 -17.11
C ALA A 46 4.91 18.93 -17.51
N GLY A 47 5.01 19.84 -16.55
CA GLY A 47 4.77 21.27 -16.73
C GLY A 47 5.59 22.22 -15.84
N TYR A 48 6.41 21.75 -14.88
CA TYR A 48 7.18 22.65 -14.00
C TYR A 48 8.68 22.72 -14.31
N VAL A 49 9.11 22.62 -15.57
CA VAL A 49 10.44 23.10 -15.98
C VAL A 49 10.34 23.86 -17.29
N ARG A 50 9.62 24.99 -17.25
CA ARG A 50 9.66 25.95 -18.36
C ARG A 50 9.49 27.37 -17.84
N SER A 51 10.61 28.02 -17.54
CA SER A 51 10.87 29.48 -17.44
C SER A 51 12.13 29.66 -16.59
N LEU A 52 13.19 30.37 -16.94
CA LEU A 52 13.54 31.29 -18.03
C LEU A 52 15.07 31.22 -18.21
#